data_AF-A0A0D3B863-F1
#
_entry.id   AF-A0A0D3B863-F1
#
_cell.length_a   1.000
_cell.length_b   1.000
_cell.length_c   1.000
_cell.angle_alpha   90.00
_cell.angle_beta   90.00
_cell.angle_gamma   90.00
#
_symmetry.space_group_name_H-M   'P 1'
#
loop_
_entity.id
_entity.type
_entity.pdbx_description
1 polymer ?
#
loop_
_entity_poly.entity_id
_entity_poly.type
_entity_poly.pdbx_seq_one_letter_code
_entity_poly.pdbx_strand_id
1 'polypeptide(L)'
;KWKNLKTLIIAHDDPLTETFEFQVVGESCNNLTNLKYLGGLGKETVVEIVRYLKNIKRLSLQCAYVSRPGVLLLITGLQNLAILNVLHCKEFDDQTKQAMVGRARVVWF
;
A
#
# COMPACT_ATOMS: atom_id res chain seq x y z
N LYS A 1 4.73 7.52 -20.32
CA LYS A 1 3.84 8.09 -19.26
C LYS A 1 2.42 7.58 -19.45
N TRP A 2 1.85 6.88 -18.46
CA TRP A 2 0.50 6.31 -18.50
C TRP A 2 -0.50 7.24 -17.81
N LYS A 3 -0.78 8.38 -18.44
CA LYS A 3 -1.57 9.48 -17.84
C LYS A 3 -3.02 9.11 -17.51
N ASN A 4 -3.57 8.02 -18.07
CA ASN A 4 -4.95 7.60 -17.82
C ASN A 4 -5.06 6.38 -16.90
N LEU A 5 -3.94 5.82 -16.44
CA LEU A 5 -3.94 4.66 -15.57
C LEU A 5 -4.44 5.05 -14.18
N LYS A 6 -5.59 4.48 -13.78
CA LYS A 6 -6.19 4.70 -12.46
C LYS A 6 -5.96 3.54 -11.48
N THR A 7 -5.71 2.36 -12.01
CA THR A 7 -5.55 1.12 -11.24
C THR A 7 -4.31 0.39 -11.72
N LEU A 8 -3.48 -0.04 -10.77
CA LEU A 8 -2.33 -0.89 -11.01
C LEU A 8 -2.43 -2.11 -10.09
N ILE A 9 -2.16 -3.28 -10.65
CA ILE A 9 -2.04 -4.53 -9.91
C ILE A 9 -0.59 -4.99 -10.08
N ILE A 10 0.11 -5.15 -8.96
CA ILE A 10 1.45 -5.72 -8.91
C ILE A 10 1.32 -7.04 -8.18
N ALA A 11 1.59 -8.13 -8.87
CA ALA A 11 1.69 -9.45 -8.28
C ALA A 11 3.15 -9.88 -8.31
N HIS A 12 3.78 -9.83 -7.13
CA HIS A 12 5.16 -10.23 -6.94
C HIS A 12 5.20 -11.48 -6.05
N ASP A 13 5.60 -12.60 -6.63
CA ASP A 13 5.53 -13.90 -5.97
C ASP A 13 6.89 -14.39 -5.44
N ASP A 14 7.95 -13.59 -5.57
CA ASP A 14 9.31 -14.03 -5.22
C ASP A 14 10.10 -12.96 -4.44
N PRO A 15 10.51 -13.23 -3.19
CA PRO A 15 11.40 -12.36 -2.41
C PRO A 15 12.84 -12.27 -2.97
N LEU A 16 13.20 -13.05 -3.99
CA LEU A 16 14.55 -13.14 -4.56
C LEU A 16 14.77 -12.31 -5.82
N THR A 17 13.74 -11.63 -6.33
CA THR A 17 13.81 -10.86 -7.59
C THR A 17 13.84 -9.35 -7.33
N GLU A 18 14.48 -8.64 -8.27
CA GLU A 18 14.79 -7.20 -8.26
C GLU A 18 13.74 -6.32 -7.57
N THR A 19 14.21 -5.36 -6.77
CA THR A 19 13.34 -4.40 -6.08
C THR A 19 12.45 -3.65 -7.08
N PHE A 20 11.14 -3.85 -6.98
CA PHE A 20 10.17 -3.13 -7.79
C PHE A 20 10.27 -1.60 -7.56
N GLU A 21 10.54 -0.84 -8.63
CA GLU A 21 10.78 0.61 -8.54
C GLU A 21 9.47 1.42 -8.50
N PHE A 22 8.94 1.67 -7.30
CA PHE A 22 7.74 2.52 -7.14
C PHE A 22 7.95 3.97 -7.61
N GLN A 23 9.20 4.45 -7.65
CA GLN A 23 9.53 5.77 -8.19
C GLN A 23 9.07 5.91 -9.65
N VAL A 24 9.42 4.94 -10.50
CA VAL A 24 9.08 4.95 -11.92
C VAL A 24 7.57 4.99 -12.11
N VAL A 25 6.82 4.24 -11.28
CA VAL A 25 5.36 4.28 -11.26
C VAL A 25 4.84 5.66 -10.87
N GLY A 26 5.33 6.25 -9.78
CA GLY A 26 4.89 7.56 -9.31
C GLY A 26 5.12 8.67 -10.35
N GLU A 27 6.26 8.64 -11.02
CA GLU A 27 6.62 9.62 -12.07
C GLU A 27 5.85 9.40 -13.38
N SER A 28 5.45 8.16 -13.66
CA SER A 28 4.78 7.78 -14.92
C SER A 28 3.25 7.78 -14.83
N CYS A 29 2.67 7.61 -13.64
CA CYS A 29 1.26 7.35 -13.38
C CYS A 29 0.66 8.36 -12.39
N ASN A 30 0.73 9.65 -12.69
CA ASN A 30 0.24 10.71 -11.81
C ASN A 30 -1.27 10.64 -11.46
N ASN A 31 -2.09 9.95 -12.25
CA ASN A 31 -3.52 9.74 -12.00
C ASN A 31 -3.85 8.38 -11.34
N LEU A 32 -2.83 7.64 -10.89
CA LEU A 32 -3.02 6.38 -10.19
C LEU A 32 -3.70 6.63 -8.84
N THR A 33 -4.85 5.99 -8.64
CA THR A 33 -5.67 6.14 -7.43
C THR A 33 -5.92 4.82 -6.72
N ASN A 34 -5.69 3.69 -7.39
CA ASN A 34 -5.91 2.35 -6.86
C ASN A 34 -4.66 1.51 -7.07
N LEU A 35 -4.12 0.96 -5.99
CA LEU A 35 -3.05 -0.02 -6.04
C LEU A 35 -3.52 -1.32 -5.39
N LYS A 36 -3.35 -2.44 -6.09
CA LYS A 36 -3.38 -3.77 -5.50
C LYS A 36 -1.97 -4.33 -5.53
N TYR A 37 -1.42 -4.63 -4.36
CA TYR A 37 -0.06 -5.14 -4.20
C TYR A 37 -0.12 -6.52 -3.55
N LEU A 38 0.38 -7.53 -4.27
CA LEU A 38 0.56 -8.89 -3.79
C LEU A 38 2.08 -9.11 -3.67
N GLY A 39 2.58 -9.38 -2.47
CA GLY A 39 4.00 -9.52 -2.21
C GLY A 39 4.38 -9.23 -0.76
N GLY A 40 5.66 -9.36 -0.42
CA GLY A 40 6.19 -9.00 0.89
C GLY A 40 6.21 -7.49 1.10
N LEU A 41 5.66 -7.00 2.21
CA LEU A 41 5.62 -5.56 2.51
C LEU A 41 6.70 -5.19 3.53
N GLY A 42 7.93 -5.06 3.05
CA GLY A 42 9.06 -4.59 3.84
C GLY A 42 8.97 -3.10 4.18
N LYS A 43 9.77 -2.66 5.16
CA LYS A 43 9.84 -1.24 5.57
C LYS A 43 10.14 -0.32 4.38
N GLU A 44 11.11 -0.70 3.53
CA GLU A 44 11.48 0.12 2.38
C GLU A 44 10.36 0.20 1.34
N THR A 45 9.69 -0.91 1.03
CA THR A 45 8.50 -0.94 0.16
C THR A 45 7.42 0.03 0.64
N VAL A 46 7.16 0.07 1.95
CA VAL A 46 6.21 1.04 2.53
C VAL A 46 6.67 2.48 2.34
N VAL A 47 7.95 2.76 2.61
CA VAL A 47 8.52 4.11 2.43
C VAL A 47 8.39 4.57 0.99
N GLU A 48 8.68 3.70 0.03
CA GLU A 48 8.59 4.03 -1.40
C GLU A 48 7.14 4.24 -1.86
N ILE A 49 6.20 3.38 -1.45
CA ILE A 49 4.77 3.57 -1.73
C ILE A 49 4.32 4.94 -1.21
N VAL A 50 4.64 5.26 0.05
CA VAL A 50 4.30 6.55 0.64
C VAL A 50 4.98 7.69 -0.10
N ARG A 51 6.25 7.55 -0.48
CA ARG A 51 7.03 8.62 -1.12
C ARG A 51 6.52 8.93 -2.53
N TYR A 52 6.19 7.92 -3.33
CA TYR A 52 5.97 8.10 -4.76
C TYR A 52 4.50 8.02 -5.18
N LEU A 53 3.62 7.37 -4.40
CA LEU A 53 2.22 7.13 -4.80
C LEU A 53 1.22 8.04 -4.06
N LYS A 54 1.47 9.35 -4.07
CA LYS A 54 0.72 10.35 -3.27
C LYS A 54 -0.78 10.46 -3.54
N ASN A 55 -1.24 10.04 -4.72
CA ASN A 55 -2.64 10.15 -5.16
C ASN A 55 -3.48 8.90 -4.87
N ILE A 56 -2.91 7.90 -4.21
CA ILE A 56 -3.62 6.67 -3.87
C ILE A 56 -4.78 6.96 -2.92
N LYS A 57 -5.97 6.52 -3.34
CA LYS A 57 -7.23 6.55 -2.58
C LYS A 57 -7.59 5.18 -2.05
N ARG A 58 -7.20 4.12 -2.77
CA ARG A 58 -7.43 2.73 -2.37
C ARG A 58 -6.13 1.95 -2.48
N LEU A 59 -5.67 1.41 -1.36
CA LEU A 59 -4.58 0.46 -1.29
C LEU A 59 -5.13 -0.90 -0.85
N SER A 60 -4.92 -1.93 -1.65
CA SER A 60 -5.22 -3.30 -1.29
C SER A 60 -3.94 -4.10 -1.21
N LEU A 61 -3.62 -4.54 -0.01
CA LEU A 61 -2.51 -5.42 0.30
C LEU A 61 -3.06 -6.84 0.34
N GLN A 62 -2.48 -7.72 -0.46
CA GLN A 62 -2.63 -9.16 -0.37
C GLN A 62 -1.24 -9.69 -0.08
N CYS A 63 -0.81 -9.49 1.16
CA CYS A 63 0.56 -9.65 1.60
C CYS A 63 0.65 -10.73 2.68
N ALA A 64 1.79 -11.41 2.80
CA ALA A 64 1.97 -12.38 3.88
C ALA A 64 2.25 -11.70 5.24
N TYR A 65 2.81 -10.48 5.23
CA TYR A 65 3.28 -9.77 6.41
C TYR A 65 3.28 -8.24 6.18
N VAL A 66 2.78 -7.49 7.16
CA VAL A 66 2.98 -6.04 7.27
C VAL A 66 3.09 -5.66 8.74
N SER A 67 4.12 -4.89 9.10
CA SER A 67 4.31 -4.47 10.48
C SER A 67 3.38 -3.33 10.87
N ARG A 68 3.03 -3.22 12.17
CA ARG A 68 2.27 -2.09 12.73
C ARG A 68 2.86 -0.71 12.33
N PRO A 69 4.18 -0.46 12.45
CA PRO A 69 4.77 0.79 11.98
C PRO A 69 4.56 1.03 10.49
N GLY A 70 4.63 -0.03 9.67
CA GLY A 70 4.37 0.07 8.22
C GLY A 70 2.94 0.50 7.93
N VAL A 71 1.95 -0.10 8.60
CA VAL A 71 0.55 0.31 8.45
C VAL A 71 0.30 1.73 8.91
N LEU A 72 0.84 2.14 10.06
CA LEU A 72 0.73 3.52 10.53
C LEU A 72 1.35 4.51 9.55
N LEU A 73 2.50 4.16 8.96
CA LEU A 73 3.16 4.97 7.94
C LEU A 73 2.33 5.09 6.65
N LEU A 74 1.69 4.01 6.19
CA LEU A 74 0.77 4.06 5.05
C LEU A 74 -0.41 5.01 5.32
N ILE A 75 -1.07 4.86 6.46
CA ILE A 75 -2.25 5.65 6.84
C ILE A 75 -1.90 7.13 7.05
N THR A 76 -0.73 7.41 7.62
CA THR A 76 -0.32 8.80 7.91
C THR A 76 0.33 9.48 6.71
N GLY A 77 1.03 8.72 5.86
CA GLY A 77 1.79 9.24 4.73
C GLY A 77 1.01 9.35 3.42
N LEU A 78 -0.03 8.54 3.21
CA LEU A 78 -0.92 8.62 2.05
C LEU A 78 -2.15 9.49 2.39
N GLN A 79 -2.00 10.81 2.24
CA GLN A 79 -3.02 11.78 2.66
C GLN A 79 -4.39 11.62 1.96
N ASN A 80 -4.41 11.01 0.78
CA ASN A 80 -5.62 10.78 -0.01
C ASN A 80 -6.27 9.41 0.25
N LEU A 81 -5.68 8.57 1.11
CA LEU A 81 -6.09 7.19 1.33
C LEU A 81 -7.46 7.14 2.02
N ALA A 82 -8.47 6.71 1.27
CA ALA A 82 -9.82 6.50 1.77
C ALA A 82 -10.07 5.05 2.19
N ILE A 83 -9.42 4.09 1.52
CA ILE A 83 -9.60 2.66 1.75
C ILE A 83 -8.24 1.98 1.86
N LEU A 84 -8.00 1.32 2.99
CA LEU A 84 -6.89 0.39 3.17
C LEU A 84 -7.48 -1.02 3.36
N ASN A 85 -7.22 -1.91 2.42
CA ASN A 85 -7.59 -3.31 2.52
C ASN A 85 -6.35 -4.12 2.88
N VAL A 86 -6.38 -4.83 4.01
CA VAL A 86 -5.28 -5.67 4.53
C VAL A 86 -5.67 -7.15 4.57
N LEU A 87 -6.65 -7.53 3.74
CA LEU A 87 -7.10 -8.91 3.53
C LEU A 87 -5.91 -9.87 3.38
N HIS A 88 -5.87 -10.91 4.22
CA HIS A 88 -4.81 -11.92 4.30
C HIS A 88 -3.43 -11.48 4.83
N CYS A 89 -3.24 -10.23 5.24
CA CYS A 89 -2.01 -9.83 5.93
C CYS A 89 -2.02 -10.32 7.39
N LYS A 90 -0.90 -10.90 7.84
CA LYS A 90 -0.73 -11.42 9.20
C LYS A 90 -0.25 -10.32 10.16
N GLU A 91 -0.54 -10.51 11.45
CA GLU A 91 -0.05 -9.70 12.59
C GLU A 91 -0.67 -8.30 12.81
N PHE A 92 -1.94 -8.27 13.26
CA PHE A 92 -2.54 -7.06 13.81
C PHE A 92 -3.03 -7.28 15.25
N ASP A 93 -2.37 -6.63 16.20
CA ASP A 93 -2.90 -6.49 17.56
C ASP A 93 -4.12 -5.54 17.58
N ASP A 94 -4.92 -5.61 18.64
CA ASP A 94 -6.11 -4.77 18.76
C ASP A 94 -5.79 -3.28 18.83
N GLN A 95 -4.59 -2.93 19.29
CA GLN A 95 -4.12 -1.55 19.32
C GLN A 95 -3.90 -0.99 17.91
N THR A 96 -3.36 -1.79 17.00
CA THR A 96 -3.21 -1.43 15.59
C THR A 96 -4.58 -1.26 14.94
N LYS A 97 -5.52 -2.18 15.20
CA LYS A 97 -6.90 -2.06 14.71
C LYS A 97 -7.57 -0.77 15.19
N GLN A 98 -7.40 -0.39 16.46
CA GLN A 98 -7.94 0.87 16.99
C GLN A 98 -7.31 2.10 16.35
N ALA A 99 -5.99 2.13 16.16
CA ALA A 99 -5.31 3.24 15.50
C ALA A 99 -5.72 3.42 14.02
N MET A 100 -6.26 2.38 13.42
CA MET A 100 -6.80 2.39 12.05
C MET A 100 -8.22 2.97 11.96
N VAL A 101 -8.95 3.07 13.08
CA VAL A 101 -10.31 3.63 13.10
C VAL A 101 -10.24 5.15 12.93
N GLY A 102 -10.92 5.68 11.89
CA GLY A 102 -11.17 7.12 11.71
C GLY A 102 -10.36 7.85 10.65
N ARG A 103 -9.30 7.27 10.06
CA ARG A 103 -8.51 7.91 8.98
C ARG A 103 -8.73 7.32 7.59
N ALA A 104 -8.94 6.02 7.50
CA ALA A 104 -9.33 5.32 6.29
C ALA A 104 -10.33 4.24 6.68
N ARG A 105 -11.26 3.90 5.78
CA ARG A 105 -12.07 2.71 5.98
C ARG A 105 -11.17 1.49 5.80
N VAL A 106 -10.94 0.76 6.88
CA VAL A 106 -10.19 -0.48 6.84
C VAL A 106 -11.15 -1.65 6.67
N VAL A 107 -10.90 -2.46 5.65
CA VAL A 107 -11.68 -3.66 5.36
C VAL A 107 -10.87 -4.87 5.81
N TRP A 108 -11.50 -5.70 6.63
CA TRP A 108 -10.93 -6.89 7.27
C TRP A 108 -11.75 -8.11 6.87
N PHE A 109 -11.23 -9.07 6.10
CA PHE A 109 -11.76 -10.44 5.96
C PHE A 109 -10.66 -11.38 5.44
#